data_AF-A0A519XHF8-F1
#
_entry.id   AF-A0A519XHF8-F1
#
_cell.length_a   1.000
_cell.length_b   1.000
_cell.length_c   1.000
_cell.angle_alpha   90.00
_cell.angle_beta   90.00
_cell.angle_gamma   90.00
#
_symmetry.space_group_name_H-M   'P 1'
#
loop_
_entity.id
_entity.type
_entity.pdbx_description
1 polymer ?
#
loop_
_entity_poly.entity_id
_entity_poly.type
_entity_poly.pdbx_seq_one_letter_code
_entity_poly.pdbx_strand_id
1 'polypeptide(L)'
;NYGRTDADGTYSESTKNGMLGVIIHEVGHNFFPMIVNSDERQWTWMDEGLNSFVEYLTEELWDNTFPSKKGPAYTIVDYMKLPKDELEPIMTNSENITRFGPNAYSKPATGLNILRETIMGRELFDYAFKEYSRRWAFKHPQPADLFRTMEDASGEDLDWFWRGWFYGTEPCDIALDSVKFAKADFPTSVPEARARMVKIDKPAVNAFQDISKITNREDKKISFYTDKTPAAQDFYYKYDRGQVSVDTATAVRVETASSFEPVPTAEQAKYENKFFYELVFSNKGGLVMPIIVEFTYADGTKEIDRIPAQIWRHNELKTSKFYVKDKEVQSILIDPLRETADIDT
;
A
#
# COMPACT_ATOMS: atom_id res chain seq x y z
N ASN A 1 27.90 -27.99 -12.28
CA ASN A 1 27.63 -28.33 -13.70
C ASN A 1 26.47 -29.30 -13.71
N TYR A 2 25.24 -28.79 -13.67
CA TYR A 2 24.03 -29.57 -13.36
C TYR A 2 23.62 -30.56 -14.47
N GLY A 3 24.23 -30.51 -15.65
CA GLY A 3 23.83 -31.31 -16.80
C GLY A 3 24.58 -32.64 -17.02
N ARG A 4 25.46 -33.07 -16.11
CA ARG A 4 26.20 -34.34 -16.26
C ARG A 4 25.77 -35.34 -15.20
N THR A 5 25.39 -36.53 -15.67
CA THR A 5 25.15 -37.68 -14.80
C THR A 5 26.47 -38.17 -14.20
N ASP A 6 26.35 -38.93 -13.12
CA ASP A 6 27.46 -39.73 -12.62
C ASP A 6 27.90 -40.78 -13.66
N ALA A 7 29.06 -41.41 -13.43
CA ALA A 7 29.64 -42.36 -14.38
C ALA A 7 28.75 -43.58 -14.67
N ASP A 8 27.83 -43.91 -13.75
CA ASP A 8 26.84 -44.97 -13.88
C ASP A 8 25.51 -44.51 -14.49
N GLY A 9 25.40 -43.24 -14.89
CA GLY A 9 24.20 -42.64 -15.46
C GLY A 9 23.17 -42.15 -14.44
N THR A 10 23.45 -42.28 -13.13
CA THR A 10 22.56 -41.76 -12.09
C THR A 10 22.75 -40.25 -11.86
N TYR A 11 21.78 -39.63 -11.19
CA TYR A 11 21.84 -38.23 -10.77
C TYR A 11 20.90 -38.01 -9.58
N SER A 12 21.23 -37.05 -8.72
CA SER A 12 20.36 -36.65 -7.61
C SER A 12 19.18 -35.78 -8.09
N GLU A 13 18.09 -35.77 -7.33
CA GLU A 13 16.95 -34.89 -7.60
C GLU A 13 17.35 -33.40 -7.61
N SER A 14 18.24 -32.98 -6.70
CA SER A 14 18.77 -31.62 -6.72
C SER A 14 19.53 -31.30 -8.01
N THR A 15 20.20 -32.27 -8.61
CA THR A 15 20.90 -32.09 -9.89
C THR A 15 19.90 -31.93 -11.03
N LYS A 16 18.87 -32.79 -11.07
CA LYS A 16 17.76 -32.70 -12.01
C LYS A 16 17.07 -31.33 -11.94
N ASN A 17 16.64 -30.91 -10.75
CA ASN A 17 15.88 -29.67 -10.58
C ASN A 17 16.76 -28.44 -10.87
N GLY A 18 18.04 -28.47 -10.46
CA GLY A 18 18.99 -27.41 -10.81
C GLY A 18 19.24 -27.31 -12.32
N MET A 19 19.32 -28.44 -13.03
CA MET A 19 19.44 -28.45 -14.49
C MET A 19 18.20 -27.88 -15.17
N LEU A 20 17.00 -28.31 -14.73
CA LEU A 20 15.74 -27.84 -15.27
C LEU A 20 15.58 -26.32 -15.08
N GLY A 21 15.81 -25.81 -13.87
CA GLY A 21 15.74 -24.37 -13.60
C GLY A 21 16.70 -23.56 -14.47
N VAL A 22 17.96 -23.97 -14.59
CA VAL A 22 18.93 -23.32 -15.49
C VAL A 22 18.44 -23.36 -16.94
N ILE A 23 17.98 -24.50 -17.45
CA ILE A 23 17.48 -24.58 -18.84
C ILE A 23 16.29 -23.63 -19.04
N ILE A 24 15.34 -23.61 -18.11
CA ILE A 24 14.16 -22.73 -18.17
C ILE A 24 14.62 -21.26 -18.17
N HIS A 25 15.54 -20.89 -17.28
CA HIS A 25 16.11 -19.55 -17.18
C HIS A 25 16.79 -19.12 -18.48
N GLU A 26 17.73 -19.91 -18.99
CA GLU A 26 18.45 -19.59 -20.22
C GLU A 26 17.54 -19.52 -21.45
N VAL A 27 16.49 -20.36 -21.50
CA VAL A 27 15.46 -20.28 -22.55
C VAL A 27 14.63 -19.02 -22.41
N GLY A 28 14.29 -18.61 -21.19
CA GLY A 28 13.57 -17.37 -20.90
C GLY A 28 14.31 -16.12 -21.40
N HIS A 29 15.65 -16.15 -21.44
CA HIS A 29 16.44 -15.06 -22.00
C HIS A 29 16.16 -14.77 -23.48
N ASN A 30 15.60 -15.72 -24.25
CA ASN A 30 15.11 -15.42 -25.61
C ASN A 30 14.08 -14.28 -25.63
N PHE A 31 13.38 -14.02 -24.53
CA PHE A 31 12.47 -12.89 -24.39
C PHE A 31 13.14 -11.69 -23.71
N PHE A 32 13.70 -11.87 -22.51
CA PHE A 32 14.33 -10.81 -21.71
C PHE A 32 15.81 -11.15 -21.46
N PRO A 33 16.79 -10.46 -22.06
CA PRO A 33 16.66 -9.22 -22.83
C PRO A 33 16.55 -9.41 -24.36
N MET A 34 16.61 -10.63 -24.90
CA MET A 34 16.94 -10.78 -26.33
C MET A 34 15.88 -10.19 -27.29
N ILE A 35 14.59 -10.28 -26.95
CA ILE A 35 13.50 -9.60 -27.70
C ILE A 35 13.21 -8.23 -27.11
N VAL A 36 13.15 -8.10 -25.78
CA VAL A 36 12.90 -6.84 -25.07
C VAL A 36 14.21 -6.40 -24.39
N ASN A 37 14.98 -5.54 -25.06
CA ASN A 37 16.40 -5.36 -24.78
C ASN A 37 16.68 -4.25 -23.76
N SER A 38 16.98 -4.61 -22.51
CA SER A 38 17.36 -3.65 -21.46
C SER A 38 18.85 -3.30 -21.47
N ASP A 39 19.19 -2.14 -20.89
CA ASP A 39 20.58 -1.80 -20.57
C ASP A 39 21.03 -2.55 -19.31
N GLU A 40 21.47 -3.80 -19.47
CA GLU A 40 21.88 -4.69 -18.38
C GLU A 40 22.95 -4.07 -17.48
N ARG A 41 23.88 -3.30 -18.07
CA ARG A 41 24.99 -2.67 -17.33
C ARG A 41 24.49 -1.62 -16.34
N GLN A 42 23.33 -1.03 -16.62
CA GLN A 42 22.69 -0.08 -15.73
C GLN A 42 21.61 -0.73 -14.86
N TRP A 43 20.84 -1.67 -15.41
CA TRP A 43 19.61 -2.22 -14.82
C TRP A 43 19.55 -3.75 -14.93
N THR A 44 20.53 -4.47 -14.38
CA THR A 44 20.61 -5.95 -14.50
C THR A 44 19.33 -6.68 -14.09
N TRP A 45 18.56 -6.14 -13.14
CA TRP A 45 17.30 -6.75 -12.72
C TRP A 45 16.24 -6.81 -13.85
N MET A 46 16.31 -5.94 -14.87
CA MET A 46 15.39 -6.02 -16.00
C MET A 46 15.64 -7.26 -16.86
N ASP A 47 16.89 -7.70 -16.92
CA ASP A 47 17.28 -8.93 -17.58
C ASP A 47 16.95 -10.10 -16.64
N GLU A 48 17.57 -10.10 -15.46
CA GLU A 48 17.62 -11.26 -14.58
C GLU A 48 16.37 -11.43 -13.73
N GLY A 49 15.74 -10.34 -13.32
CA GLY A 49 14.57 -10.32 -12.46
C GLY A 49 13.28 -10.58 -13.24
N LEU A 50 13.13 -9.98 -14.42
CA LEU A 50 12.02 -10.30 -15.33
C LEU A 50 12.12 -11.75 -15.81
N ASN A 51 13.33 -12.20 -16.15
CA ASN A 51 13.57 -13.58 -16.53
C ASN A 51 13.29 -14.55 -15.36
N SER A 52 13.76 -14.25 -14.15
CA SER A 52 13.48 -15.05 -12.95
C SER A 52 11.99 -15.12 -12.61
N PHE A 53 11.22 -14.07 -12.90
CA PHE A 53 9.76 -14.09 -12.73
C PHE A 53 9.10 -15.08 -13.70
N VAL A 54 9.44 -15.05 -14.99
CA VAL A 54 8.87 -15.99 -15.97
C VAL A 54 9.43 -17.41 -15.83
N GLU A 55 10.67 -17.57 -15.35
CA GLU A 55 11.25 -18.84 -14.89
C GLU A 55 10.35 -19.45 -13.82
N TYR A 56 10.08 -18.72 -12.73
CA TYR A 56 9.19 -19.17 -11.65
C TYR A 56 7.82 -19.61 -12.17
N LEU A 57 7.16 -18.80 -13.01
CA LEU A 57 5.86 -19.18 -13.57
C LEU A 57 5.93 -20.47 -14.40
N THR A 58 7.03 -20.68 -15.11
CA THR A 58 7.25 -21.88 -15.93
C THR A 58 7.53 -23.10 -15.08
N GLU A 59 8.31 -22.97 -14.00
CA GLU A 59 8.55 -24.02 -13.01
C GLU A 59 7.24 -24.48 -12.34
N GLU A 60 6.38 -23.55 -11.91
CA GLU A 60 5.07 -23.86 -11.29
C GLU A 60 4.07 -24.50 -12.26
N LEU A 61 4.22 -24.26 -13.58
CA LEU A 61 3.42 -24.90 -14.62
C LEU A 61 4.01 -26.22 -15.12
N TRP A 62 5.32 -26.44 -14.90
CA TRP A 62 6.00 -27.67 -15.24
C TRP A 62 5.57 -28.82 -14.33
N ASP A 63 5.54 -28.58 -13.01
CA ASP A 63 5.10 -29.53 -12.00
C ASP A 63 4.64 -28.76 -10.75
N ASN A 64 3.45 -29.07 -10.23
CA ASN A 64 2.90 -28.38 -9.03
C ASN A 64 3.65 -28.73 -7.73
N THR A 65 4.63 -29.62 -7.81
CA THR A 65 5.54 -29.98 -6.71
C THR A 65 6.98 -29.56 -6.98
N PHE A 66 7.23 -28.80 -8.07
CA PHE A 66 8.57 -28.30 -8.36
C PHE A 66 9.06 -27.39 -7.22
N PRO A 67 10.30 -27.57 -6.72
CA PRO A 67 10.79 -26.84 -5.55
C PRO A 67 11.34 -25.46 -5.94
N SER A 68 10.49 -24.62 -6.53
CA SER A 68 10.82 -23.25 -6.96
C SER A 68 11.28 -22.40 -5.76
N LYS A 69 12.31 -21.58 -5.96
CA LYS A 69 12.94 -20.82 -4.86
C LYS A 69 12.74 -19.31 -4.95
N LYS A 70 12.58 -18.77 -6.16
CA LYS A 70 12.33 -17.35 -6.44
C LYS A 70 10.85 -17.19 -6.78
N GLY A 71 10.19 -16.12 -6.33
CA GLY A 71 8.77 -15.88 -6.64
C GLY A 71 7.85 -15.85 -5.41
N PRO A 72 7.72 -16.92 -4.61
CA PRO A 72 6.87 -16.89 -3.42
C PRO A 72 7.35 -15.83 -2.42
N ALA A 73 6.41 -15.09 -1.81
CA ALA A 73 6.75 -13.94 -0.99
C ALA A 73 7.58 -14.30 0.26
N TYR A 74 7.31 -15.43 0.90
CA TYR A 74 8.06 -15.87 2.07
C TYR A 74 9.54 -16.17 1.80
N THR A 75 9.97 -16.43 0.55
CA THR A 75 11.36 -16.80 0.27
C THR A 75 12.32 -15.62 0.23
N ILE A 76 11.81 -14.39 0.12
CA ILE A 76 12.66 -13.17 0.14
C ILE A 76 12.85 -12.61 1.55
N VAL A 77 12.10 -13.11 2.54
CA VAL A 77 12.02 -12.56 3.90
C VAL A 77 13.39 -12.47 4.58
N ASP A 78 14.23 -13.51 4.51
CA ASP A 78 15.57 -13.49 5.13
C ASP A 78 16.48 -12.40 4.55
N TYR A 79 16.36 -12.12 3.25
CA TYR A 79 17.06 -10.99 2.64
C TYR A 79 16.50 -9.66 3.14
N MET A 80 15.17 -9.51 3.16
CA MET A 80 14.51 -8.27 3.59
C MET A 80 14.72 -7.95 5.08
N LYS A 81 15.08 -8.95 5.91
CA LYS A 81 15.44 -8.77 7.33
C LYS A 81 16.85 -8.23 7.57
N LEU A 82 17.71 -8.18 6.55
CA LEU A 82 19.08 -7.76 6.74
C LEU A 82 19.18 -6.31 7.25
N PRO A 83 20.27 -5.95 7.94
CA PRO A 83 20.56 -4.57 8.30
C PRO A 83 20.49 -3.64 7.08
N LYS A 84 20.07 -2.40 7.29
CA LYS A 84 19.87 -1.42 6.19
C LYS A 84 21.16 -1.13 5.40
N ASP A 85 22.32 -1.28 6.02
CA ASP A 85 23.65 -1.12 5.41
C ASP A 85 24.10 -2.35 4.59
N GLU A 86 23.35 -3.46 4.63
CA GLU A 86 23.51 -4.64 3.76
C GLU A 86 22.44 -4.73 2.67
N LEU A 87 21.54 -3.74 2.59
CA LEU A 87 20.43 -3.70 1.65
C LEU A 87 20.60 -2.57 0.65
N GLU A 88 20.25 -2.88 -0.59
CA GLU A 88 20.33 -1.96 -1.73
C GLU A 88 18.99 -1.96 -2.47
N PRO A 89 18.48 -0.79 -2.92
CA PRO A 89 17.33 -0.74 -3.82
C PRO A 89 17.55 -1.59 -5.07
N ILE A 90 16.49 -2.15 -5.66
CA ILE A 90 16.58 -2.86 -6.96
C ILE A 90 17.11 -1.90 -8.04
N MET A 91 16.79 -0.62 -7.92
CA MET A 91 17.24 0.44 -8.83
C MET A 91 18.69 0.90 -8.57
N THR A 92 19.51 0.08 -7.92
CA THR A 92 20.95 0.34 -7.74
C THR A 92 21.69 0.01 -9.04
N ASN A 93 22.65 0.86 -9.44
CA ASN A 93 23.50 0.56 -10.60
C ASN A 93 24.23 -0.77 -10.40
N SER A 94 24.29 -1.59 -11.46
CA SER A 94 24.79 -2.97 -11.42
C SER A 94 26.20 -3.13 -10.85
N GLU A 95 27.10 -2.17 -11.04
CA GLU A 95 28.48 -2.24 -10.55
C GLU A 95 28.59 -1.99 -9.04
N ASN A 96 27.54 -1.43 -8.42
CA ASN A 96 27.50 -1.13 -7.00
C ASN A 96 26.70 -2.16 -6.18
N ILE A 97 26.16 -3.22 -6.80
CA ILE A 97 25.35 -4.20 -6.10
C ILE A 97 26.24 -5.16 -5.31
N THR A 98 26.12 -5.16 -3.99
CA THR A 98 26.83 -6.05 -3.08
C THR A 98 26.16 -7.41 -2.99
N ARG A 99 24.82 -7.44 -2.86
CA ARG A 99 24.02 -8.69 -2.76
C ARG A 99 23.33 -9.00 -4.10
N PHE A 100 24.15 -9.37 -5.09
CA PHE A 100 23.72 -9.51 -6.49
C PHE A 100 22.53 -10.46 -6.69
N GLY A 101 22.58 -11.68 -6.13
CA GLY A 101 21.52 -12.67 -6.29
C GLY A 101 20.13 -12.16 -5.88
N PRO A 102 19.94 -11.72 -4.62
CA PRO A 102 18.66 -11.15 -4.20
C PRO A 102 18.24 -9.89 -4.97
N ASN A 103 19.17 -8.97 -5.23
CA ASN A 103 18.85 -7.68 -5.86
C ASN A 103 18.47 -7.83 -7.34
N ALA A 104 19.25 -8.58 -8.12
CA ALA A 104 19.04 -8.74 -9.56
C ALA A 104 17.99 -9.81 -9.89
N TYR A 105 17.82 -10.85 -9.07
CA TYR A 105 16.96 -12.01 -9.40
C TYR A 105 15.75 -12.13 -8.47
N SER A 106 15.98 -12.41 -7.19
CA SER A 106 14.91 -12.90 -6.30
C SER A 106 13.92 -11.81 -5.90
N LYS A 107 14.38 -10.62 -5.47
CA LYS A 107 13.50 -9.54 -5.01
C LYS A 107 12.60 -9.00 -6.14
N PRO A 108 13.10 -8.74 -7.37
CA PRO A 108 12.24 -8.34 -8.48
C PRO A 108 11.21 -9.43 -8.84
N ALA A 109 11.63 -10.70 -8.92
CA ALA A 109 10.74 -11.80 -9.26
C ALA A 109 9.64 -11.99 -8.20
N THR A 110 10.00 -11.93 -6.92
CA THR A 110 9.05 -11.98 -5.81
C THR A 110 8.11 -10.79 -5.82
N GLY A 111 8.62 -9.56 -6.02
CA GLY A 111 7.77 -8.37 -6.13
C GLY A 111 6.73 -8.50 -7.25
N LEU A 112 7.14 -8.93 -8.43
CA LEU A 112 6.22 -9.14 -9.57
C LEU A 112 5.19 -10.23 -9.29
N ASN A 113 5.59 -11.31 -8.62
CA ASN A 113 4.65 -12.36 -8.23
C ASN A 113 3.62 -11.88 -7.19
N ILE A 114 4.03 -11.07 -6.20
CA ILE A 114 3.11 -10.44 -5.25
C ILE A 114 2.16 -9.49 -5.98
N LEU A 115 2.69 -8.69 -6.92
CA LEU A 115 1.90 -7.81 -7.75
C LEU A 115 0.83 -8.59 -8.54
N ARG A 116 1.19 -9.76 -9.07
CA ARG A 116 0.30 -10.65 -9.82
C ARG A 116 -0.74 -11.37 -8.95
N GLU A 117 -0.34 -11.99 -7.84
CA GLU A 117 -1.22 -12.87 -7.05
C GLU A 117 -2.04 -12.10 -6.01
N THR A 118 -1.46 -11.06 -5.41
CA THR A 118 -2.02 -10.44 -4.20
C THR A 118 -2.58 -9.04 -4.46
N ILE A 119 -2.00 -8.27 -5.39
CA ILE A 119 -2.36 -6.86 -5.61
C ILE A 119 -3.29 -6.68 -6.81
N MET A 120 -2.86 -7.06 -8.01
CA MET A 120 -3.61 -6.81 -9.26
C MET A 120 -4.52 -7.99 -9.66
N GLY A 121 -4.15 -9.20 -9.26
CA GLY A 121 -4.74 -10.42 -9.79
C GLY A 121 -4.16 -10.80 -11.17
N ARG A 122 -4.24 -12.10 -11.48
CA ARG A 122 -3.57 -12.70 -12.64
C ARG A 122 -4.00 -12.11 -13.97
N GLU A 123 -5.31 -11.94 -14.19
CA GLU A 123 -5.84 -11.46 -15.47
C GLU A 123 -5.31 -10.07 -15.83
N LEU A 124 -5.37 -9.14 -14.87
CA LEU A 124 -4.96 -7.77 -15.08
C LEU A 124 -3.44 -7.65 -15.22
N PHE A 125 -2.70 -8.33 -14.34
CA PHE A 125 -1.24 -8.37 -14.40
C PHE A 125 -0.76 -8.99 -15.73
N ASP A 126 -1.28 -10.15 -16.12
CA ASP A 126 -0.84 -10.87 -17.31
C ASP A 126 -1.14 -10.05 -18.57
N TYR A 127 -2.28 -9.36 -18.60
CA TYR A 127 -2.60 -8.41 -19.68
C TYR A 127 -1.56 -7.29 -19.76
N ALA A 128 -1.28 -6.61 -18.63
CA ALA A 128 -0.37 -5.47 -18.60
C ALA A 128 1.09 -5.86 -18.92
N PHE A 129 1.56 -6.98 -18.37
CA PHE A 129 2.91 -7.51 -18.62
C PHE A 129 3.10 -7.94 -20.08
N LYS A 130 2.05 -8.54 -20.68
CA LYS A 130 2.04 -8.85 -22.10
C LYS A 130 2.07 -7.59 -22.96
N GLU A 131 1.34 -6.54 -22.59
CA GLU A 131 1.39 -5.28 -23.32
C GLU A 131 2.75 -4.59 -23.21
N TYR A 132 3.43 -4.65 -22.06
CA TYR A 132 4.83 -4.23 -21.95
C TYR A 132 5.71 -4.98 -22.96
N SER A 133 5.63 -6.30 -22.97
CA SER A 133 6.39 -7.15 -23.88
C SER A 133 6.12 -6.80 -25.36
N ARG A 134 4.87 -6.54 -25.73
CA ARG A 134 4.48 -6.15 -27.10
C ARG A 134 4.97 -4.76 -27.48
N ARG A 135 4.83 -3.76 -26.60
CA ARG A 135 5.22 -2.36 -26.85
C ARG A 135 6.72 -2.24 -27.07
N TRP A 136 7.51 -3.05 -26.35
CA TRP A 136 8.96 -2.94 -26.27
C TRP A 136 9.73 -4.06 -26.97
N ALA A 137 9.03 -4.99 -27.64
CA ALA A 137 9.67 -5.94 -28.55
C ALA A 137 10.54 -5.21 -29.59
N PHE A 138 11.80 -5.65 -29.70
CA PHE A 138 12.85 -5.12 -30.57
C PHE A 138 13.20 -3.65 -30.29
N LYS A 139 13.03 -3.19 -29.04
CA LYS A 139 13.37 -1.84 -28.56
C LYS A 139 14.18 -1.92 -27.26
N HIS A 140 14.56 -0.74 -26.75
CA HIS A 140 15.34 -0.58 -25.53
C HIS A 140 14.57 0.15 -24.41
N PRO A 141 13.70 -0.54 -23.65
CA PRO A 141 12.99 0.07 -22.54
C PRO A 141 13.91 0.40 -21.36
N GLN A 142 13.55 1.44 -20.62
CA GLN A 142 14.07 1.73 -19.29
C GLN A 142 13.08 1.24 -18.22
N PRO A 143 13.47 1.14 -16.93
CA PRO A 143 12.57 0.78 -15.84
C PRO A 143 11.22 1.53 -15.83
N ALA A 144 11.27 2.83 -16.11
CA ALA A 144 10.07 3.67 -16.15
C ALA A 144 9.07 3.23 -17.24
N ASP A 145 9.54 2.61 -18.32
CA ASP A 145 8.68 2.12 -19.39
C ASP A 145 7.91 0.85 -18.98
N LEU A 146 8.52 -0.02 -18.17
CA LEU A 146 7.82 -1.12 -17.51
C LEU A 146 6.76 -0.56 -16.56
N PHE A 147 7.17 0.29 -15.60
CA PHE A 147 6.26 0.82 -14.57
C PHE A 147 5.05 1.51 -15.19
N ARG A 148 5.29 2.42 -16.15
CA ARG A 148 4.21 3.11 -16.86
C ARG A 148 3.33 2.16 -17.66
N THR A 149 3.88 1.14 -18.30
CA THR A 149 3.05 0.20 -19.07
C THR A 149 2.19 -0.64 -18.14
N MET A 150 2.73 -1.08 -17.00
CA MET A 150 1.97 -1.82 -16.00
C MET A 150 0.78 -1.00 -15.49
N GLU A 151 0.97 0.28 -15.18
CA GLU A 151 -0.09 1.19 -14.72
C GLU A 151 -1.08 1.56 -15.83
N ASP A 152 -0.61 1.98 -17.00
CA ASP A 152 -1.44 2.40 -18.13
C ASP A 152 -2.33 1.27 -18.66
N ALA A 153 -1.80 0.05 -18.80
CA ALA A 153 -2.55 -1.08 -19.32
C ALA A 153 -3.52 -1.67 -18.27
N SER A 154 -3.22 -1.56 -16.98
CA SER A 154 -4.08 -2.09 -15.92
C SER A 154 -5.12 -1.09 -15.40
N GLY A 155 -4.83 0.22 -15.49
CA GLY A 155 -5.60 1.25 -14.81
C GLY A 155 -5.37 1.32 -13.30
N GLU A 156 -4.41 0.57 -12.76
CA GLU A 156 -4.05 0.59 -11.33
C GLU A 156 -2.96 1.64 -11.04
N ASP A 157 -3.08 2.29 -9.89
CA ASP A 157 -2.07 3.21 -9.32
C ASP A 157 -1.07 2.38 -8.49
N LEU A 158 0.14 2.23 -9.03
CA LEU A 158 1.20 1.36 -8.50
C LEU A 158 2.42 2.15 -8.00
N ASP A 159 2.34 3.49 -7.95
CA ASP A 159 3.42 4.37 -7.48
C ASP A 159 3.97 3.95 -6.12
N TRP A 160 3.08 3.58 -5.19
CA TRP A 160 3.46 3.11 -3.85
C TRP A 160 4.23 1.79 -3.90
N PHE A 161 3.86 0.89 -4.80
CA PHE A 161 4.48 -0.43 -4.97
C PHE A 161 5.87 -0.27 -5.57
N TRP A 162 6.01 0.49 -6.67
CA TRP A 162 7.31 0.76 -7.29
C TRP A 162 8.25 1.48 -6.31
N ARG A 163 7.75 2.49 -5.60
CA ARG A 163 8.52 3.21 -4.58
C ARG A 163 9.03 2.28 -3.49
N GLY A 164 8.16 1.43 -2.94
CA GLY A 164 8.52 0.51 -1.87
C GLY A 164 9.47 -0.60 -2.31
N TRP A 165 9.10 -1.36 -3.34
CA TRP A 165 9.83 -2.55 -3.77
C TRP A 165 11.10 -2.24 -4.56
N PHE A 166 11.07 -1.25 -5.46
CA PHE A 166 12.15 -1.00 -6.40
C PHE A 166 13.12 0.09 -5.96
N TYR A 167 12.60 1.16 -5.36
CA TYR A 167 13.41 2.30 -4.91
C TYR A 167 13.73 2.26 -3.42
N GLY A 168 13.02 1.46 -2.62
CA GLY A 168 13.20 1.33 -1.18
C GLY A 168 13.90 0.04 -0.75
N THR A 169 14.38 0.06 0.49
CA THR A 169 14.93 -1.09 1.22
C THR A 169 14.16 -1.42 2.48
N GLU A 170 13.10 -0.67 2.78
CA GLU A 170 12.22 -0.93 3.93
C GLU A 170 11.51 -2.29 3.76
N PRO A 171 11.44 -3.12 4.83
CA PRO A 171 10.71 -4.39 4.81
C PRO A 171 9.21 -4.23 5.06
N CYS A 172 8.42 -5.25 4.71
CA CYS A 172 7.04 -5.38 5.20
C CYS A 172 7.10 -5.92 6.63
N ASP A 173 6.56 -5.18 7.58
CA ASP A 173 6.36 -5.62 8.97
C ASP A 173 5.09 -4.92 9.47
N ILE A 174 3.97 -5.63 9.39
CA ILE A 174 2.64 -5.14 9.73
C ILE A 174 2.17 -5.80 11.02
N ALA A 175 2.04 -4.98 12.06
CA ALA A 175 1.56 -5.44 13.36
C ALA A 175 0.05 -5.20 13.52
N LEU A 176 -0.67 -6.17 14.10
CA LEU A 176 -1.99 -5.95 14.70
C LEU A 176 -1.80 -5.44 16.13
N ASP A 177 -1.80 -4.12 16.30
CA ASP A 177 -1.54 -3.47 17.58
C ASP A 177 -2.66 -3.71 18.60
N SER A 178 -3.92 -3.72 18.15
CA SER A 178 -5.06 -3.92 19.05
C SER A 178 -6.30 -4.41 18.32
N VAL A 179 -7.09 -5.24 19.01
CA VAL A 179 -8.44 -5.64 18.62
C VAL A 179 -9.41 -5.08 19.65
N LYS A 180 -10.26 -4.14 19.25
CA LYS A 180 -11.38 -3.71 20.08
C LYS A 180 -12.61 -4.50 19.68
N PHE A 181 -13.38 -4.92 20.68
CA PHE A 181 -14.60 -5.68 20.51
C PHE A 181 -15.77 -4.92 21.14
N ALA A 182 -16.91 -4.92 20.46
CA ALA A 182 -18.16 -4.40 21.00
C ALA A 182 -19.36 -5.22 20.52
N LYS A 183 -20.43 -5.17 21.32
CA LYS A 183 -21.79 -5.52 20.90
C LYS A 183 -22.66 -4.27 20.99
N ALA A 184 -23.72 -4.24 20.19
CA ALA A 184 -24.67 -3.14 20.27
C ALA A 184 -25.30 -3.10 21.67
N ASP A 185 -25.26 -1.92 22.28
CA ASP A 185 -26.03 -1.59 23.47
C ASP A 185 -26.95 -0.42 23.10
N PHE A 186 -28.24 -0.58 23.37
CA PHE A 186 -29.28 0.37 22.98
C PHE A 186 -29.85 1.06 24.21
N PRO A 187 -29.24 2.17 24.66
CA PRO A 187 -29.71 2.89 25.82
C PRO A 187 -31.12 3.44 25.58
N THR A 188 -31.99 3.25 26.56
CA THR A 188 -33.38 3.72 26.53
C THR A 188 -33.55 5.20 26.89
N SER A 189 -32.47 5.88 27.28
CA SER A 189 -32.48 7.30 27.63
C SER A 189 -31.62 8.12 26.65
N VAL A 190 -32.20 9.22 26.17
CA VAL A 190 -31.49 10.18 25.33
C VAL A 190 -30.70 11.13 26.23
N PRO A 191 -29.41 11.39 25.95
CA PRO A 191 -28.65 12.40 26.69
C PRO A 191 -29.33 13.76 26.64
N GLU A 192 -29.38 14.44 27.79
CA GLU A 192 -29.94 15.78 27.87
C GLU A 192 -29.17 16.77 26.98
N ALA A 193 -29.91 17.76 26.46
CA ALA A 193 -29.34 18.87 25.71
C ALA A 193 -28.27 19.57 26.54
N ARG A 194 -27.06 19.67 25.99
CA ARG A 194 -25.97 20.39 26.65
C ARG A 194 -25.99 21.83 26.19
N ALA A 195 -26.05 22.75 27.14
CA ALA A 195 -25.75 24.14 26.89
C ALA A 195 -24.24 24.34 26.82
N ARG A 196 -23.76 25.05 25.80
CA ARG A 196 -22.37 25.50 25.72
C ARG A 196 -22.31 27.01 25.72
N MET A 197 -21.29 27.53 26.40
CA MET A 197 -20.98 28.95 26.38
C MET A 197 -20.11 29.21 25.15
N VAL A 198 -20.61 29.98 24.19
CA VAL A 198 -19.88 30.33 22.96
C VAL A 198 -19.48 31.80 23.06
N LYS A 199 -18.20 32.08 22.86
CA LYS A 199 -17.69 33.45 22.72
C LYS A 199 -17.62 33.79 21.24
N ILE A 200 -17.67 35.08 20.92
CA ILE A 200 -17.36 35.53 19.56
C ILE A 200 -15.89 35.18 19.30
N ASP A 201 -15.64 34.47 18.19
CA ASP A 201 -14.29 34.11 17.80
C ASP A 201 -13.47 35.37 17.49
N LYS A 202 -12.16 35.28 17.75
CA LYS A 202 -11.22 36.32 17.33
C LYS A 202 -11.23 36.43 15.79
N PRO A 203 -10.83 37.59 15.22
CA PRO A 203 -10.72 37.74 13.78
C PRO A 203 -9.92 36.62 13.13
N ALA A 204 -10.46 36.06 12.04
CA ALA A 204 -9.88 34.91 11.33
C ALA A 204 -8.77 35.37 10.37
N VAL A 205 -7.78 36.09 10.89
CA VAL A 205 -6.65 36.63 10.13
C VAL A 205 -5.42 35.74 10.28
N ASN A 206 -4.63 35.61 9.21
CA ASN A 206 -3.37 34.87 9.29
C ASN A 206 -2.45 35.52 10.32
N ALA A 207 -1.89 34.71 11.22
CA ALA A 207 -0.86 35.16 12.16
C ALA A 207 0.43 35.62 11.46
N PHE A 208 0.70 35.08 10.26
CA PHE A 208 1.82 35.46 9.41
C PHE A 208 1.33 35.96 8.05
N GLN A 209 1.92 37.06 7.58
CA GLN A 209 1.67 37.58 6.24
C GLN A 209 2.76 37.07 5.31
N ASP A 210 2.38 36.16 4.42
CA ASP A 210 3.28 35.63 3.42
C ASP A 210 3.67 36.68 2.37
N ILE A 211 4.74 36.39 1.63
CA ILE A 211 5.31 37.31 0.65
C ILE A 211 4.30 37.70 -0.43
N SER A 212 3.35 36.83 -0.79
CA SER A 212 2.32 37.15 -1.78
C SER A 212 1.36 38.20 -1.23
N LYS A 213 0.95 38.09 0.05
CA LYS A 213 0.11 39.10 0.71
C LYS A 213 0.81 40.45 0.91
N ILE A 214 2.12 40.47 1.05
CA ILE A 214 2.93 41.70 1.16
C ILE A 214 3.05 42.32 -0.24
N THR A 215 3.56 41.56 -1.20
CA THR A 215 3.78 42.00 -2.58
C THR A 215 2.49 42.51 -3.22
N ASN A 216 1.37 41.78 -3.06
CA ASN A 216 0.08 42.21 -3.61
C ASN A 216 -0.44 43.52 -3.02
N ARG A 217 -0.04 43.86 -1.80
CA ARG A 217 -0.45 45.11 -1.13
C ARG A 217 0.44 46.28 -1.53
N GLU A 218 1.71 46.03 -1.81
CA GLU A 218 2.69 47.04 -2.22
C GLU A 218 2.65 47.33 -3.73
N ASP A 219 2.16 46.39 -4.54
CA ASP A 219 1.99 46.59 -5.98
C ASP A 219 0.83 47.57 -6.26
N LYS A 220 1.19 48.78 -6.68
CA LYS A 220 0.25 49.86 -7.03
C LYS A 220 -0.64 49.55 -8.24
N LYS A 221 -0.34 48.49 -9.01
CA LYS A 221 -1.19 48.03 -10.12
C LYS A 221 -2.32 47.13 -9.63
N ILE A 222 -2.20 46.56 -8.44
CA ILE A 222 -3.23 45.73 -7.82
C ILE A 222 -4.18 46.62 -7.04
N SER A 223 -5.47 46.37 -7.21
CA SER A 223 -6.52 47.02 -6.42
C SER A 223 -7.52 45.94 -6.03
N PHE A 224 -7.66 45.73 -4.72
CA PHE A 224 -8.46 44.65 -4.16
C PHE A 224 -9.94 44.89 -4.45
N TYR A 225 -10.68 43.80 -4.69
CA TYR A 225 -12.10 43.88 -5.01
C TYR A 225 -12.90 44.58 -3.90
N THR A 226 -12.55 44.32 -2.63
CA THR A 226 -13.16 44.98 -1.46
C THR A 226 -12.91 46.48 -1.40
N ASP A 227 -11.81 46.97 -2.01
CA ASP A 227 -11.50 48.40 -2.07
C ASP A 227 -12.30 49.09 -3.18
N LYS A 228 -12.54 48.38 -4.29
CA LYS A 228 -13.35 48.87 -5.43
C LYS A 228 -14.86 48.80 -5.17
N THR A 229 -15.29 47.83 -4.37
CA THR A 229 -16.71 47.51 -4.17
C THR A 229 -17.06 47.61 -2.68
N PRO A 230 -17.50 48.78 -2.18
CA PRO A 230 -17.87 48.96 -0.78
C PRO A 230 -18.97 48.00 -0.30
N ALA A 231 -19.85 47.55 -1.20
CA ALA A 231 -20.88 46.54 -0.88
C ALA A 231 -20.29 45.17 -0.48
N ALA A 232 -19.03 44.89 -0.82
CA ALA A 232 -18.32 43.69 -0.39
C ALA A 232 -17.64 43.84 0.98
N GLN A 233 -17.72 45.02 1.61
CA GLN A 233 -17.19 45.27 2.96
C GLN A 233 -18.25 44.95 4.01
N ASP A 234 -18.43 43.66 4.27
CA ASP A 234 -19.35 43.16 5.29
C ASP A 234 -18.84 43.39 6.72
N PHE A 235 -19.51 42.79 7.70
CA PHE A 235 -19.10 42.85 9.09
C PHE A 235 -17.69 42.29 9.31
N TYR A 236 -17.36 41.14 8.72
CA TYR A 236 -16.09 40.46 8.94
C TYR A 236 -14.92 41.21 8.30
N TYR A 237 -15.12 41.82 7.11
CA TYR A 237 -14.14 42.73 6.52
C TYR A 237 -13.69 43.82 7.51
N LYS A 238 -14.65 44.41 8.22
CA LYS A 238 -14.42 45.51 9.17
C LYS A 238 -13.86 44.98 10.49
N TYR A 239 -14.39 43.88 11.00
CA TYR A 239 -13.93 43.23 12.22
C TYR A 239 -12.46 42.78 12.10
N ASP A 240 -12.09 42.16 10.98
CA ASP A 240 -10.73 41.70 10.69
C ASP A 240 -9.70 42.84 10.59
N ARG A 241 -10.16 44.07 10.36
CA ARG A 241 -9.33 45.28 10.25
C ARG A 241 -9.39 46.15 11.50
N GLY A 242 -10.01 45.67 12.58
CA GLY A 242 -10.21 46.43 13.81
C GLY A 242 -11.08 47.68 13.65
N GLN A 243 -11.87 47.75 12.57
CA GLN A 243 -12.76 48.88 12.27
C GLN A 243 -14.09 48.79 13.04
N VAL A 244 -14.41 47.62 13.59
CA VAL A 244 -15.57 47.38 14.45
C VAL A 244 -15.10 46.71 15.74
N SER A 245 -15.56 47.24 16.87
CA SER A 245 -15.33 46.63 18.20
C SER A 245 -16.48 45.69 18.54
N VAL A 246 -16.15 44.48 18.98
CA VAL A 246 -17.12 43.47 19.42
C VAL A 246 -16.73 43.00 20.82
N ASP A 247 -17.73 42.66 21.64
CA ASP A 247 -17.46 42.06 22.95
C ASP A 247 -17.10 40.58 22.78
N THR A 248 -15.79 40.29 22.84
CA THR A 248 -15.25 38.92 22.79
C THR A 248 -15.13 38.29 24.19
N ALA A 249 -15.37 39.05 25.25
CA ALA A 249 -15.25 38.57 26.63
C ALA A 249 -16.53 37.88 27.09
N THR A 250 -17.69 38.40 26.70
CA THR A 250 -18.99 37.85 27.03
C THR A 250 -19.27 36.57 26.25
N ALA A 251 -19.46 35.47 27.00
CA ALA A 251 -19.91 34.21 26.41
C ALA A 251 -21.44 34.16 26.43
N VAL A 252 -22.03 33.77 25.31
CA VAL A 252 -23.48 33.57 25.18
C VAL A 252 -23.78 32.10 25.39
N ARG A 253 -24.78 31.81 26.23
CA ARG A 253 -25.29 30.45 26.39
C ARG A 253 -26.07 30.07 25.13
N VAL A 254 -25.53 29.11 24.39
CA VAL A 254 -26.22 28.49 23.26
C VAL A 254 -26.70 27.12 23.70
N GLU A 255 -28.02 26.95 23.69
CA GLU A 255 -28.63 25.64 23.91
C GLU A 255 -28.57 24.85 22.61
N THR A 256 -27.72 23.84 22.61
CA THR A 256 -27.70 22.85 21.54
C THR A 256 -28.77 21.83 21.86
N ALA A 257 -29.87 21.85 21.09
CA ALA A 257 -30.89 20.81 21.19
C ALA A 257 -30.22 19.43 21.07
N SER A 258 -30.66 18.48 21.89
CA SER A 258 -30.22 17.09 21.73
C SER A 258 -30.75 16.61 20.39
N SER A 259 -29.85 16.38 19.44
CA SER A 259 -30.17 15.88 18.09
C SER A 259 -30.25 14.35 18.05
N PHE A 260 -30.25 13.70 19.21
CA PHE A 260 -30.32 12.25 19.33
C PHE A 260 -31.75 11.82 19.58
N GLU A 261 -32.24 10.86 18.81
CA GLU A 261 -33.50 10.16 19.05
C GLU A 261 -33.21 8.71 19.44
N PRO A 262 -34.08 8.04 20.22
CA PRO A 262 -33.93 6.61 20.48
C PRO A 262 -33.93 5.84 19.16
N VAL A 263 -33.01 4.87 19.02
CA VAL A 263 -32.96 4.00 17.84
C VAL A 263 -34.26 3.19 17.76
N PRO A 264 -35.03 3.22 16.67
CA PRO A 264 -36.27 2.45 16.54
C PRO A 264 -36.04 0.94 16.69
N THR A 265 -36.98 0.20 17.28
CA THR A 265 -36.84 -1.25 17.56
C THR A 265 -36.51 -2.09 16.32
N ALA A 266 -37.10 -1.75 15.18
CA ALA A 266 -36.81 -2.42 13.91
C ALA A 266 -35.35 -2.25 13.44
N GLU A 267 -34.69 -1.18 13.84
CA GLU A 267 -33.26 -0.96 13.57
C GLU A 267 -32.38 -1.64 14.60
N GLN A 268 -32.79 -1.69 15.87
CA GLN A 268 -32.07 -2.43 16.91
C GLN A 268 -31.88 -3.91 16.55
N ALA A 269 -32.94 -4.54 16.05
CA ALA A 269 -32.93 -5.94 15.62
C ALA A 269 -31.88 -6.26 14.54
N LYS A 270 -31.44 -5.26 13.75
CA LYS A 270 -30.40 -5.45 12.71
C LYS A 270 -29.01 -5.67 13.31
N TYR A 271 -28.78 -5.27 14.57
CA TYR A 271 -27.46 -5.23 15.19
C TYR A 271 -27.36 -6.04 16.50
N GLU A 272 -28.48 -6.48 17.07
CA GLU A 272 -28.54 -7.24 18.33
C GLU A 272 -27.64 -8.50 18.32
N ASN A 273 -27.57 -9.19 17.18
CA ASN A 273 -26.78 -10.41 16.99
C ASN A 273 -25.47 -10.17 16.22
N LYS A 274 -25.02 -8.93 16.11
CA LYS A 274 -23.76 -8.60 15.44
C LYS A 274 -22.62 -8.43 16.44
N PHE A 275 -21.43 -8.79 15.98
CA PHE A 275 -20.17 -8.63 16.69
C PHE A 275 -19.35 -7.56 15.96
N PHE A 276 -18.96 -6.50 16.67
CA PHE A 276 -18.24 -5.38 16.10
C PHE A 276 -16.77 -5.46 16.50
N TYR A 277 -15.89 -5.32 15.52
CA TYR A 277 -14.45 -5.34 15.74
C TYR A 277 -13.78 -4.13 15.11
N GLU A 278 -12.92 -3.45 15.84
CA GLU A 278 -11.96 -2.50 15.27
C GLU A 278 -10.55 -3.08 15.41
N LEU A 279 -9.92 -3.36 14.28
CA LEU A 279 -8.54 -3.82 14.21
C LEU A 279 -7.67 -2.60 13.92
N VAL A 280 -6.65 -2.38 14.74
CA VAL A 280 -5.69 -1.29 14.58
C VAL A 280 -4.36 -1.88 14.16
N PHE A 281 -3.81 -1.38 13.05
CA PHE A 281 -2.58 -1.86 12.47
C PHE A 281 -1.50 -0.78 12.49
N SER A 282 -0.24 -1.19 12.63
CA SER A 282 0.90 -0.33 12.35
C SER A 282 1.85 -0.95 11.35
N ASN A 283 2.41 -0.11 10.49
CA ASN A 283 3.49 -0.47 9.57
C ASN A 283 4.81 -0.15 10.28
N LYS A 284 5.44 -1.17 10.85
CA LYS A 284 6.73 -1.06 11.55
C LYS A 284 7.90 -1.04 10.58
N GLY A 285 7.78 -1.79 9.49
CA GLY A 285 8.86 -2.01 8.53
C GLY A 285 9.04 -0.85 7.56
N GLY A 286 7.97 -0.11 7.26
CA GLY A 286 7.99 1.04 6.36
C GLY A 286 7.56 0.71 4.92
N LEU A 287 7.54 -0.57 4.53
CA LEU A 287 7.00 -0.99 3.23
C LEU A 287 5.47 -1.05 3.29
N VAL A 288 4.83 -0.18 2.51
CA VAL A 288 3.37 -0.21 2.33
C VAL A 288 2.98 -1.47 1.57
N MET A 289 2.10 -2.28 2.16
CA MET A 289 1.55 -3.51 1.58
C MET A 289 0.06 -3.64 1.88
N PRO A 290 -0.71 -4.44 1.10
CA PRO A 290 -2.05 -4.87 1.48
C PRO A 290 -2.04 -5.55 2.86
N ILE A 291 -3.15 -5.46 3.60
CA ILE A 291 -3.32 -6.17 4.87
C ILE A 291 -4.26 -7.34 4.61
N ILE A 292 -3.79 -8.56 4.86
CA ILE A 292 -4.60 -9.78 4.71
C ILE A 292 -4.93 -10.29 6.11
N VAL A 293 -6.21 -10.51 6.39
CA VAL A 293 -6.68 -10.90 7.71
C VAL A 293 -7.54 -12.15 7.60
N GLU A 294 -7.17 -13.21 8.32
CA GLU A 294 -8.02 -14.39 8.52
C GLU A 294 -8.72 -14.30 9.87
N PHE A 295 -10.04 -14.39 9.86
CA PHE A 295 -10.87 -14.60 11.03
C PHE A 295 -11.17 -16.08 11.18
N THR A 296 -10.87 -16.66 12.33
CA THR A 296 -11.40 -17.97 12.73
C THR A 296 -12.52 -17.74 13.73
N TYR A 297 -13.71 -18.26 13.43
CA TYR A 297 -14.90 -18.11 14.26
C TYR A 297 -14.99 -19.21 15.32
N ALA A 298 -15.79 -18.98 16.37
CA ALA A 298 -15.99 -19.94 17.45
C ALA A 298 -16.56 -21.31 17.00
N ASP A 299 -17.20 -21.37 15.84
CA ASP A 299 -17.69 -22.61 15.22
C ASP A 299 -16.65 -23.32 14.33
N GLY A 300 -15.43 -22.79 14.25
CA GLY A 300 -14.32 -23.31 13.44
C GLY A 300 -14.32 -22.86 11.98
N THR A 301 -15.34 -22.14 11.51
CA THR A 301 -15.34 -21.58 10.15
C THR A 301 -14.33 -20.44 10.01
N LYS A 302 -13.82 -20.23 8.80
CA LYS A 302 -12.81 -19.20 8.49
C LYS A 302 -13.29 -18.24 7.42
N GLU A 303 -12.85 -17.00 7.51
CA GLU A 303 -13.06 -15.97 6.49
C GLU A 303 -11.78 -15.15 6.33
N ILE A 304 -11.38 -14.90 5.08
CA ILE A 304 -10.22 -14.05 4.75
C ILE A 304 -10.74 -12.75 4.13
N ASP A 305 -10.29 -11.62 4.68
CA ASP A 305 -10.45 -10.30 4.08
C ASP A 305 -9.10 -9.82 3.53
N ARG A 306 -9.11 -9.24 2.33
CA ARG A 306 -7.92 -8.69 1.65
C ARG A 306 -8.11 -7.19 1.51
N ILE A 307 -7.46 -6.45 2.41
CA ILE A 307 -7.55 -5.00 2.44
C ILE A 307 -6.49 -4.42 1.49
N PRO A 308 -6.88 -3.65 0.47
CA PRO A 308 -5.93 -3.03 -0.45
C PRO A 308 -4.98 -2.06 0.27
N ALA A 309 -3.78 -1.86 -0.30
CA ALA A 309 -2.75 -0.96 0.26
C ALA A 309 -3.22 0.49 0.42
N GLN A 310 -4.30 0.89 -0.26
CA GLN A 310 -4.91 2.21 -0.16
C GLN A 310 -5.43 2.53 1.26
N ILE A 311 -5.59 1.54 2.14
CA ILE A 311 -5.92 1.78 3.55
C ILE A 311 -4.87 2.64 4.29
N TRP A 312 -3.65 2.71 3.76
CA TRP A 312 -2.54 3.50 4.29
C TRP A 312 -2.50 4.94 3.78
N ARG A 313 -3.35 5.34 2.82
CA ARG A 313 -3.29 6.67 2.14
C ARG A 313 -3.35 7.88 3.07
N HIS A 314 -4.08 7.79 4.18
CA HIS A 314 -4.14 8.88 5.16
C HIS A 314 -2.95 8.89 6.13
N ASN A 315 -2.40 7.72 6.43
CA ASN A 315 -1.29 7.55 7.36
C ASN A 315 -0.59 6.21 7.10
N GLU A 316 0.61 6.26 6.53
CA GLU A 316 1.39 5.08 6.16
C GLU A 316 1.96 4.32 7.37
N LEU A 317 1.90 4.90 8.58
CA LEU A 317 2.44 4.30 9.81
C LEU A 317 1.38 3.58 10.64
N LYS A 318 0.12 4.02 10.57
CA LYS A 318 -0.96 3.50 11.42
C LYS A 318 -2.32 3.67 10.77
N THR A 319 -3.11 2.62 10.78
CA THR A 319 -4.49 2.63 10.26
C THR A 319 -5.40 1.74 11.11
N SER A 320 -6.71 1.82 10.89
CA SER A 320 -7.66 0.90 11.48
C SER A 320 -8.74 0.48 10.49
N LYS A 321 -9.29 -0.71 10.71
CA LYS A 321 -10.40 -1.25 9.93
C LYS A 321 -11.48 -1.76 10.86
N PHE A 322 -12.72 -1.35 10.57
CA PHE A 322 -13.90 -1.78 11.29
C PHE A 322 -14.61 -2.93 10.57
N TYR A 323 -15.08 -3.90 11.35
CA TYR A 323 -15.79 -5.08 10.88
C TYR A 323 -17.08 -5.28 11.65
N VAL A 324 -18.11 -5.76 10.93
CA VAL A 324 -19.35 -6.25 11.49
C VAL A 324 -19.47 -7.72 11.12
N LYS A 325 -19.49 -8.61 12.11
CA LYS A 325 -19.55 -10.06 11.91
C LYS A 325 -20.85 -10.64 12.46
N ASP A 326 -21.32 -11.69 11.82
CA ASP A 326 -22.48 -12.50 12.23
C ASP A 326 -22.14 -13.53 13.31
N LYS A 327 -20.85 -13.85 13.43
CA LYS A 327 -20.33 -14.86 14.35
C LYS A 327 -19.26 -14.25 15.23
N GLU A 328 -19.14 -14.78 16.44
CA GLU A 328 -18.06 -14.42 17.34
C GLU A 328 -16.72 -14.92 16.80
N VAL A 329 -15.76 -14.01 16.68
CA VAL A 329 -14.39 -14.30 16.26
C VAL A 329 -13.61 -14.88 17.44
N GLN A 330 -13.00 -16.05 17.25
CA GLN A 330 -12.14 -16.71 18.22
C GLN A 330 -10.68 -16.27 18.09
N SER A 331 -10.16 -16.15 16.87
CA SER A 331 -8.79 -15.70 16.61
C SER A 331 -8.67 -14.95 15.29
N ILE A 332 -7.63 -14.12 15.19
CA ILE A 332 -7.31 -13.29 14.03
C ILE A 332 -5.85 -13.55 13.68
N LEU A 333 -5.56 -13.85 12.41
CA LEU A 333 -4.21 -14.05 11.88
C LEU A 333 -3.96 -13.06 10.74
N ILE A 334 -2.80 -12.40 10.76
CA ILE A 334 -2.35 -11.55 9.65
C ILE A 334 -1.55 -12.42 8.69
N ASP A 335 -1.74 -12.17 7.39
CA ASP A 335 -1.00 -12.80 6.29
C ASP A 335 -0.90 -14.34 6.40
N PRO A 336 -2.05 -15.05 6.50
CA PRO A 336 -2.10 -16.48 6.78
C PRO A 336 -1.34 -17.36 5.77
N LEU A 337 -1.17 -16.86 4.54
CA LEU A 337 -0.51 -17.55 3.43
C LEU A 337 0.87 -16.96 3.10
N ARG A 338 1.38 -16.02 3.91
CA ARG A 338 2.69 -15.38 3.76
C ARG A 338 2.88 -14.74 2.39
N GLU A 339 1.92 -13.94 1.97
CA GLU A 339 1.81 -13.32 0.65
C GLU A 339 2.43 -11.92 0.57
N THR A 340 2.67 -11.25 1.70
CA THR A 340 3.15 -9.85 1.68
C THR A 340 4.66 -9.72 1.88
N ALA A 341 5.35 -10.84 2.07
CA ALA A 341 6.75 -10.90 2.49
C ALA A 341 6.96 -10.19 3.84
N ASP A 342 5.99 -10.32 4.75
CA ASP A 342 6.14 -9.84 6.12
C ASP A 342 7.33 -10.51 6.81
N ILE A 343 8.13 -9.72 7.52
CA ILE A 343 9.33 -10.20 8.19
C ILE A 343 9.07 -10.67 9.63
N ASP A 344 7.88 -10.45 10.20
CA ASP A 344 7.48 -10.94 11.52
C ASP A 344 6.48 -12.12 11.39
N THR A 345 6.99 -13.28 10.99
CA THR A 345 6.21 -14.50 10.66
C THR A 345 6.16 -15.56 11.75
#